data_AF-A0A965QC16-F1
#
_entry.id   AF-A0A965QC16-F1
#
_cell.length_a   1.000
_cell.length_b   1.000
_cell.length_c   1.000
_cell.angle_alpha   90.00
_cell.angle_beta   90.00
_cell.angle_gamma   90.00
#
_symmetry.space_group_name_H-M   'P 1'
#
loop_
_entity.id
_entity.type
_entity.pdbx_description
1 polymer ?
#
loop_
_entity_poly.entity_id
_entity_poly.type
_entity_poly.pdbx_seq_one_letter_code
_entity_poly.pdbx_strand_id
1 'polypeptide(L)'
;MRRLLGVLLIACATIRPHPLAAQVAPNLHWESIQTTHFRVHYATGLETVARRAAGSAERAWGRLAAELVEPRGPVELVIADNVDYSNGYATLFPSNRIVVYARPPVDGTALKFLDDWFDLVLTHELTHVFHLDRSAGWWGLAQRVFGRNPLLFPGIFTPSWMDEGIAVYYESRLTGAGRILGSEHAMIVSANALAGTTPALNAWSASTTQFPLGQVPYAYGSLLIDYLARAQGAPKVREFIETTASRTVPFLLNENASASFGISFDSAYHAWSDSVARTARRSAGAPTQLTRPTLLTTRGWAAEAIRWTSNNELIYAANTGRDLPALHVVNTATGATRALADRTTAGTTSPLRDGSRVFAQDDLTDPYTVRSDLYREAPGIDGTVATTTRLTTGARLVQPDARCASPTGACVARTVAVQLTPGSSRLVLVSGDTVTPITSSALDTIWAEPRWSHDGSRIVAARRVRGGVSDLVVLDARGTLVRAYARARG
;
A
#
# COMPACT_ATOMS: atom_id res chain seq x y z
N MET A 1 53.31 20.88 22.35
CA MET A 1 52.97 19.50 22.80
C MET A 1 51.94 19.59 23.91
N ARG A 2 50.91 18.72 23.89
CA ARG A 2 49.78 18.59 24.85
C ARG A 2 48.60 19.59 24.73
N ARG A 3 47.86 19.63 23.60
CA ARG A 3 46.39 19.94 23.57
C ARG A 3 45.69 19.45 22.28
N LEU A 4 46.10 18.28 21.74
CA LEU A 4 45.51 17.71 20.50
C LEU A 4 44.89 16.31 20.68
N LEU A 5 44.69 15.84 21.92
CA LEU A 5 44.22 14.48 22.21
C LEU A 5 42.84 14.40 22.89
N GLY A 6 42.03 15.46 22.83
CA GLY A 6 40.77 15.56 23.59
C GLY A 6 39.45 15.47 22.81
N VAL A 7 39.48 15.38 21.47
CA VAL A 7 38.25 15.45 20.64
C VAL A 7 37.95 14.12 19.90
N LEU A 8 38.80 13.10 20.01
CA LEU A 8 38.64 11.84 19.27
C LEU A 8 37.95 10.69 20.05
N LEU A 9 37.35 10.95 21.22
CA LEU A 9 36.85 9.90 22.12
C LEU A 9 35.40 10.08 22.62
N ILE A 10 34.56 10.85 21.92
CA ILE A 10 33.10 10.91 22.16
C ILE A 10 32.36 10.77 20.82
N ALA A 11 32.71 9.73 20.05
CA ALA A 11 31.93 9.28 18.89
C ALA A 11 31.56 7.78 19.00
N CYS A 12 31.72 7.21 20.19
CA CYS A 12 31.14 5.92 20.56
C CYS A 12 30.06 6.19 21.62
N ALA A 13 28.89 5.54 21.45
CA ALA A 13 27.73 5.57 22.34
C ALA A 13 26.74 6.74 22.17
N THR A 14 26.18 6.88 20.97
CA THR A 14 24.71 6.93 20.83
C THR A 14 24.28 6.18 19.58
N ILE A 15 24.47 4.86 19.56
CA ILE A 15 23.60 4.00 18.73
C ILE A 15 22.22 4.16 19.37
N ARG A 16 21.46 5.16 18.92
CA ARG A 16 20.05 5.21 19.25
C ARG A 16 19.45 3.94 18.65
N PRO A 17 18.71 3.12 19.41
CA PRO A 17 17.92 2.08 18.79
C PRO A 17 17.03 2.78 17.76
N HIS A 18 17.24 2.47 16.48
CA HIS A 18 16.27 2.84 15.46
C HIS A 18 14.94 2.21 15.89
N PRO A 19 13.81 2.92 15.79
CA PRO A 19 12.52 2.30 16.01
C PRO A 19 12.46 1.04 15.15
N LEU A 20 12.12 -0.09 15.78
CA LEU A 20 11.91 -1.35 15.11
C LEU A 20 10.78 -1.15 14.10
N ALA A 21 11.11 -0.87 12.84
CA ALA A 21 10.25 -1.23 11.73
C ALA A 21 9.98 -2.73 11.84
N ALA A 22 8.76 -3.18 11.51
CA ALA A 22 8.37 -4.59 11.64
C ALA A 22 9.48 -5.50 11.13
N GLN A 23 10.24 -6.07 12.07
CA GLN A 23 11.33 -6.97 11.74
C GLN A 23 10.70 -8.31 11.46
N VAL A 24 11.13 -8.92 10.37
CA VAL A 24 10.80 -10.31 10.12
C VAL A 24 11.30 -11.14 11.31
N ALA A 25 10.41 -11.97 11.88
CA ALA A 25 10.69 -12.69 13.11
C ALA A 25 11.97 -13.56 12.97
N PRO A 26 13.03 -13.28 13.76
CA PRO A 26 14.33 -13.92 13.57
C PRO A 26 14.38 -15.38 14.04
N ASN A 27 13.42 -15.78 14.87
CA ASN A 27 13.36 -17.08 15.54
C ASN A 27 12.51 -18.13 14.80
N LEU A 28 12.06 -17.84 13.58
CA LEU A 28 11.36 -18.82 12.75
C LEU A 28 12.33 -19.84 12.14
N HIS A 29 11.82 -21.00 11.72
CA HIS A 29 12.58 -21.92 10.89
C HIS A 29 12.57 -21.42 9.44
N TRP A 30 13.73 -20.96 8.97
CA TRP A 30 13.91 -20.39 7.64
C TRP A 30 14.49 -21.41 6.67
N GLU A 31 13.86 -21.48 5.50
CA GLU A 31 14.31 -22.26 4.35
C GLU A 31 14.59 -21.32 3.17
N SER A 32 15.38 -21.79 2.20
CA SER A 32 15.72 -21.01 1.02
C SER A 32 15.52 -21.79 -0.29
N ILE A 33 14.92 -21.14 -1.28
CA ILE A 33 14.94 -21.56 -2.68
C ILE A 33 16.00 -20.74 -3.42
N GLN A 34 16.94 -21.39 -4.08
CA GLN A 34 17.89 -20.73 -4.97
C GLN A 34 17.33 -20.68 -6.39
N THR A 35 17.38 -19.51 -7.02
CA THR A 35 17.11 -19.32 -8.44
C THR A 35 18.36 -18.72 -9.11
N THR A 36 18.25 -18.35 -10.40
CA THR A 36 19.35 -17.73 -11.15
C THR A 36 19.79 -16.41 -10.51
N HIS A 37 18.85 -15.55 -10.14
CA HIS A 37 19.13 -14.19 -9.67
C HIS A 37 18.75 -13.96 -8.19
N PHE A 38 18.06 -14.91 -7.54
CA PHE A 38 17.56 -14.74 -6.18
C PHE A 38 17.94 -15.89 -5.25
N ARG A 39 18.05 -15.55 -3.96
CA ARG A 39 17.91 -16.51 -2.86
C ARG A 39 16.65 -16.14 -2.10
N VAL A 40 15.63 -16.99 -2.21
CA VAL A 40 14.29 -16.72 -1.68
C VAL A 40 14.12 -17.39 -0.33
N HIS A 41 14.08 -16.60 0.74
CA HIS A 41 13.93 -17.04 2.12
C HIS A 41 12.48 -17.01 2.56
N TYR A 42 12.03 -18.06 3.22
CA TYR A 42 10.67 -18.16 3.72
C TYR A 42 10.63 -19.01 5.00
N ALA A 43 9.65 -18.74 5.86
CA ALA A 43 9.39 -19.57 7.03
C ALA A 43 8.62 -20.84 6.64
N THR A 44 8.79 -21.93 7.39
CA THR A 44 8.05 -23.19 7.17
C THR A 44 6.55 -22.96 6.96
N GLY A 45 5.97 -23.60 5.94
CA GLY A 45 4.56 -23.44 5.55
C GLY A 45 4.32 -22.38 4.47
N LEU A 46 5.33 -21.57 4.12
CA LEU A 46 5.24 -20.55 3.07
C LEU A 46 5.82 -20.99 1.71
N GLU A 47 6.26 -22.23 1.56
CA GLU A 47 6.97 -22.71 0.36
C GLU A 47 6.19 -22.45 -0.93
N THR A 48 4.88 -22.74 -0.96
CA THR A 48 4.03 -22.49 -2.14
C THR A 48 4.01 -21.01 -2.53
N VAL A 49 3.94 -20.11 -1.54
CA VAL A 49 3.97 -18.65 -1.75
C VAL A 49 5.36 -18.23 -2.21
N ALA A 50 6.42 -18.77 -1.60
CA ALA A 50 7.80 -18.49 -1.96
C ALA A 50 8.13 -18.93 -3.39
N ARG A 51 7.65 -20.09 -3.83
CA ARG A 51 7.79 -20.56 -5.23
C ARG A 51 7.04 -19.66 -6.21
N ARG A 52 5.84 -19.19 -5.85
CA ARG A 52 5.09 -18.20 -6.65
C ARG A 52 5.89 -16.90 -6.80
N ALA A 53 6.35 -16.35 -5.67
CA ALA A 53 7.14 -15.13 -5.63
C ALA A 53 8.47 -15.28 -6.40
N ALA A 54 9.17 -16.40 -6.26
CA ALA A 54 10.41 -16.70 -7.00
C ALA A 54 10.19 -16.63 -8.52
N GLY A 55 9.12 -17.26 -9.02
CA GLY A 55 8.78 -17.20 -10.43
C GLY A 55 8.43 -15.80 -10.91
N SER A 56 7.74 -15.01 -10.09
CA SER A 56 7.43 -13.59 -10.36
C SER A 56 8.69 -12.72 -10.37
N ALA A 57 9.60 -12.92 -9.41
CA ALA A 57 10.86 -12.20 -9.29
C ALA A 57 11.77 -12.44 -10.51
N GLU A 58 11.90 -13.68 -10.97
CA GLU A 58 12.69 -14.01 -12.17
C GLU A 58 12.09 -13.40 -13.45
N ARG A 59 10.75 -13.36 -13.57
CA ARG A 59 10.10 -12.65 -14.69
C ARG A 59 10.34 -11.15 -14.63
N ALA A 60 10.25 -10.54 -13.44
CA ALA A 60 10.53 -9.13 -13.23
C ALA A 60 11.99 -8.81 -13.57
N TRP A 61 12.94 -9.65 -13.14
CA TRP A 61 14.36 -9.51 -13.48
C TRP A 61 14.57 -9.51 -14.98
N GLY A 62 14.06 -10.52 -15.71
CA GLY A 62 14.23 -10.62 -17.15
C GLY A 62 13.66 -9.40 -17.91
N ARG A 63 12.55 -8.82 -17.44
CA ARG A 63 11.98 -7.59 -18.03
C ARG A 63 12.80 -6.34 -17.69
N LEU A 64 13.27 -6.20 -16.45
CA LEU A 64 14.08 -5.06 -16.01
C LEU A 64 15.46 -5.08 -16.64
N ALA A 65 16.12 -6.23 -16.73
CA ALA A 65 17.43 -6.39 -17.37
C ALA A 65 17.42 -6.04 -18.88
N ALA A 66 16.26 -6.07 -19.53
CA ALA A 66 16.11 -5.60 -20.91
C ALA A 66 16.11 -4.07 -21.04
N GLU A 67 15.79 -3.33 -19.96
CA GLU A 67 15.65 -1.87 -19.96
C GLU A 67 16.73 -1.17 -19.11
N LEU A 68 17.29 -1.85 -18.10
CA LEU A 68 18.22 -1.31 -17.11
C LEU A 68 19.46 -2.22 -16.93
N VAL A 69 20.51 -1.68 -16.33
CA VAL A 69 21.72 -2.45 -16.01
C VAL A 69 21.48 -3.30 -14.77
N GLU A 70 21.83 -4.59 -14.85
CA GLU A 70 21.65 -5.53 -13.74
C GLU A 70 22.46 -5.16 -12.48
N PRO A 71 21.89 -5.35 -11.29
CA PRO A 71 22.59 -5.14 -10.03
C PRO A 71 23.63 -6.25 -9.78
N ARG A 72 24.58 -6.00 -8.88
CA ARG A 72 25.65 -6.96 -8.61
C ARG A 72 25.20 -8.07 -7.66
N GLY A 73 25.39 -9.32 -8.11
CA GLY A 73 25.15 -10.51 -7.30
C GLY A 73 23.66 -10.84 -7.12
N PRO A 74 23.35 -11.95 -6.46
CA PRO A 74 21.97 -12.35 -6.23
C PRO A 74 21.27 -11.40 -5.26
N VAL A 75 19.95 -11.29 -5.40
CA VAL A 75 19.08 -10.55 -4.49
C VAL A 75 18.50 -11.49 -3.44
N GLU A 76 18.60 -11.11 -2.18
CA GLU A 76 17.98 -11.83 -1.06
C GLU A 76 16.49 -11.46 -1.01
N LEU A 77 15.60 -12.38 -1.36
CA LEU A 77 14.15 -12.16 -1.34
C LEU A 77 13.54 -12.83 -0.11
N VAL A 78 13.00 -12.06 0.83
CA VAL A 78 12.36 -12.60 2.04
C VAL A 78 10.85 -12.53 1.90
N ILE A 79 10.18 -13.67 2.00
CA ILE A 79 8.73 -13.79 2.06
C ILE A 79 8.31 -13.99 3.52
N ALA A 80 7.63 -12.99 4.06
CA ALA A 80 7.26 -12.96 5.48
C ALA A 80 5.74 -12.89 5.65
N ASP A 81 5.20 -13.63 6.60
CA ASP A 81 3.75 -13.66 6.90
C ASP A 81 3.47 -13.25 8.35
N ASN A 82 4.35 -12.46 8.94
CA ASN A 82 4.26 -12.03 10.34
C ASN A 82 3.30 -10.84 10.55
N VAL A 83 2.84 -10.17 9.49
CA VAL A 83 1.96 -9.00 9.61
C VAL A 83 0.75 -9.10 8.69
N ASP A 84 -0.38 -8.57 9.16
CA ASP A 84 -1.68 -8.58 8.45
C ASP A 84 -1.97 -7.27 7.69
N TYR A 85 -0.93 -6.51 7.33
CA TYR A 85 -0.99 -5.36 6.41
C TYR A 85 -0.10 -5.58 5.17
N SER A 86 -0.50 -5.01 4.02
CA SER A 86 0.24 -5.18 2.76
C SER A 86 1.42 -4.22 2.74
N ASN A 87 2.64 -4.74 2.52
CA ASN A 87 3.80 -3.91 2.23
C ASN A 87 4.92 -4.73 1.56
N GLY A 88 5.83 -4.02 0.90
CA GLY A 88 7.10 -4.50 0.40
C GLY A 88 8.16 -3.42 0.62
N TYR A 89 9.43 -3.81 0.73
CA TYR A 89 10.52 -2.85 0.70
C TYR A 89 11.82 -3.48 0.20
N ALA A 90 12.64 -2.67 -0.47
CA ALA A 90 14.00 -2.99 -0.85
C ALA A 90 15.02 -2.26 0.04
N THR A 91 16.15 -2.91 0.29
CA THR A 91 17.35 -2.30 0.87
C THR A 91 18.59 -2.80 0.15
N LEU A 92 19.58 -1.93 -0.01
CA LEU A 92 20.84 -2.26 -0.70
C LEU A 92 21.94 -2.71 0.26
N PHE A 93 21.73 -2.55 1.56
CA PHE A 93 22.73 -2.77 2.59
C PHE A 93 22.23 -3.75 3.67
N PRO A 94 23.06 -4.72 4.10
CA PRO A 94 24.42 -5.02 3.63
C PRO A 94 24.48 -5.75 2.27
N SER A 95 23.36 -6.28 1.81
CA SER A 95 23.17 -6.89 0.50
C SER A 95 21.90 -6.34 -0.16
N ASN A 96 21.77 -6.53 -1.48
CA ASN A 96 20.50 -6.28 -2.16
C ASN A 96 19.46 -7.24 -1.59
N ARG A 97 18.47 -6.70 -0.87
CA ARG A 97 17.45 -7.47 -0.20
C ARG A 97 16.08 -6.85 -0.43
N ILE A 98 15.13 -7.69 -0.78
CA ILE A 98 13.71 -7.35 -0.89
C ILE A 98 12.96 -8.13 0.19
N VAL A 99 12.07 -7.48 0.91
CA VAL A 99 11.13 -8.13 1.83
C VAL A 99 9.72 -7.87 1.34
N VAL A 100 8.93 -8.92 1.20
CA VAL A 100 7.51 -8.84 0.82
C VAL A 100 6.68 -9.52 1.89
N TYR A 101 5.67 -8.81 2.40
CA TYR A 101 4.69 -9.42 3.28
C TYR A 101 3.66 -10.21 2.45
N ALA A 102 3.41 -11.45 2.84
CA ALA A 102 2.51 -12.40 2.19
C ALA A 102 1.02 -12.08 2.45
N ARG A 103 0.66 -10.80 2.49
CA ARG A 103 -0.72 -10.32 2.58
C ARG A 103 -1.06 -9.48 1.35
N PRO A 104 -1.90 -9.98 0.44
CA PRO A 104 -2.31 -9.23 -0.75
C PRO A 104 -3.19 -8.01 -0.38
N PRO A 105 -3.19 -6.94 -1.18
CA PRO A 105 -3.95 -5.73 -0.88
C PRO A 105 -5.45 -5.94 -1.07
N VAL A 106 -6.18 -6.05 0.03
CA VAL A 106 -7.66 -6.15 0.05
C VAL A 106 -8.35 -4.80 0.27
N ASP A 107 -7.59 -3.78 0.62
CA ASP A 107 -8.03 -2.47 1.14
C ASP A 107 -7.40 -1.26 0.42
N GLY A 108 -6.17 -1.37 -0.09
CA GLY A 108 -5.49 -0.27 -0.79
C GLY A 108 -6.13 0.09 -2.14
N THR A 109 -6.65 1.31 -2.28
CA THR A 109 -7.24 1.83 -3.54
C THR A 109 -6.24 1.90 -4.67
N ALA A 110 -5.01 2.36 -4.39
CA ALA A 110 -3.97 2.54 -5.41
C ALA A 110 -3.48 1.21 -5.99
N LEU A 111 -3.72 0.11 -5.28
CA LEU A 111 -3.31 -1.25 -5.65
C LEU A 111 -4.50 -2.06 -6.19
N LYS A 112 -5.59 -1.42 -6.63
CA LYS A 112 -6.76 -2.10 -7.20
C LYS A 112 -6.56 -2.51 -8.67
N PHE A 113 -5.69 -1.81 -9.42
CA PHE A 113 -5.34 -2.12 -10.81
C PHE A 113 -4.07 -2.99 -10.86
N LEU A 114 -4.21 -4.30 -10.65
CA LEU A 114 -3.08 -5.24 -10.75
C LEU A 114 -3.50 -6.57 -11.39
N ASP A 115 -2.59 -7.17 -12.16
CA ASP A 115 -2.80 -8.49 -12.76
C ASP A 115 -2.50 -9.63 -11.76
N ASP A 116 -1.42 -9.46 -10.99
CA ASP A 116 -0.96 -10.34 -9.90
C ASP A 116 -0.19 -9.51 -8.87
N TRP A 117 -0.42 -9.75 -7.57
CA TRP A 117 0.18 -8.97 -6.49
C TRP A 117 1.70 -9.09 -6.47
N PHE A 118 2.22 -10.32 -6.60
CA PHE A 118 3.66 -10.56 -6.57
C PHE A 118 4.34 -9.97 -7.81
N ASP A 119 3.74 -10.10 -9.00
CA ASP A 119 4.28 -9.47 -10.21
C ASP A 119 4.38 -7.94 -10.05
N LEU A 120 3.37 -7.30 -9.46
CA LEU A 120 3.38 -5.85 -9.22
C LEU A 120 4.45 -5.44 -8.19
N VAL A 121 4.34 -5.95 -6.95
CA VAL A 121 5.20 -5.51 -5.84
C VAL A 121 6.67 -5.88 -6.09
N LEU A 122 6.95 -7.06 -6.63
CA LEU A 122 8.33 -7.46 -6.91
C LEU A 122 8.92 -6.65 -8.07
N THR A 123 8.13 -6.25 -9.07
CA THR A 123 8.64 -5.36 -10.12
C THR A 123 8.98 -3.98 -9.55
N HIS A 124 8.14 -3.44 -8.66
CA HIS A 124 8.41 -2.17 -7.96
C HIS A 124 9.69 -2.25 -7.10
N GLU A 125 9.76 -3.21 -6.17
CA GLU A 125 10.90 -3.35 -5.27
C GLU A 125 12.20 -3.70 -6.01
N LEU A 126 12.13 -4.55 -7.04
CA LEU A 126 13.29 -4.87 -7.84
C LEU A 126 13.77 -3.68 -8.68
N THR A 127 12.86 -2.79 -9.10
CA THR A 127 13.26 -1.53 -9.75
C THR A 127 14.14 -0.69 -8.82
N HIS A 128 13.78 -0.56 -7.54
CA HIS A 128 14.63 0.10 -6.54
C HIS A 128 16.02 -0.52 -6.48
N VAL A 129 16.13 -1.86 -6.49
CA VAL A 129 17.44 -2.53 -6.52
C VAL A 129 18.22 -2.17 -7.78
N PHE A 130 17.60 -2.23 -8.97
CA PHE A 130 18.26 -1.95 -10.25
C PHE A 130 18.79 -0.51 -10.33
N HIS A 131 17.99 0.48 -9.91
CA HIS A 131 18.37 1.89 -10.07
C HIS A 131 19.21 2.43 -8.91
N LEU A 132 18.95 2.00 -7.67
CA LEU A 132 19.70 2.50 -6.51
C LEU A 132 21.04 1.77 -6.31
N ASP A 133 21.16 0.47 -6.64
CA ASP A 133 22.46 -0.26 -6.57
C ASP A 133 23.44 0.26 -7.64
N ARG A 134 22.91 0.89 -8.70
CA ARG A 134 23.69 1.33 -9.84
C ARG A 134 24.72 2.39 -9.42
N SER A 135 25.98 1.99 -9.50
CA SER A 135 27.13 2.84 -9.15
C SER A 135 28.20 2.77 -10.24
N ALA A 136 28.57 3.91 -10.80
CA ALA A 136 29.50 4.02 -11.92
C ALA A 136 30.64 5.02 -11.62
N GLY A 137 31.64 5.08 -12.50
CA GLY A 137 32.77 5.98 -12.33
C GLY A 137 33.49 5.80 -10.98
N TRP A 138 33.73 6.91 -10.29
CA TRP A 138 34.44 6.89 -9.00
C TRP A 138 33.62 6.20 -7.89
N TRP A 139 32.28 6.23 -7.93
CA TRP A 139 31.43 5.52 -6.97
C TRP A 139 31.66 4.01 -7.06
N GLY A 140 31.69 3.48 -8.29
CA GLY A 140 31.99 2.08 -8.56
C GLY A 140 33.40 1.69 -8.10
N LEU A 141 34.39 2.56 -8.31
CA LEU A 141 35.75 2.35 -7.80
C LEU A 141 35.79 2.35 -6.27
N ALA A 142 35.15 3.31 -5.63
CA ALA A 142 35.08 3.41 -4.17
C ALA A 142 34.42 2.16 -3.57
N GLN A 143 33.34 1.66 -4.18
CA GLN A 143 32.69 0.43 -3.71
C GLN A 143 33.54 -0.83 -3.89
N ARG A 144 34.50 -0.87 -4.83
CA ARG A 144 35.46 -1.99 -4.92
C ARG A 144 36.48 -1.97 -3.78
N VAL A 145 36.83 -0.79 -3.28
CA VAL A 145 37.82 -0.62 -2.20
C VAL A 145 37.17 -0.73 -0.82
N PHE A 146 36.04 -0.06 -0.62
CA PHE A 146 35.37 0.06 0.67
C PHE A 146 34.13 -0.84 0.81
N GLY A 147 33.86 -1.67 -0.19
CA GLY A 147 32.68 -2.52 -0.23
C GLY A 147 31.38 -1.75 -0.43
N ARG A 148 30.26 -2.38 -0.06
CA ARG A 148 28.90 -1.84 -0.16
C ARG A 148 28.60 -0.82 0.94
N ASN A 149 29.47 0.15 1.19
CA ASN A 149 29.21 1.19 2.20
C ASN A 149 27.95 2.01 1.80
N PRO A 150 26.96 2.20 2.69
CA PRO A 150 25.72 2.92 2.38
C PRO A 150 25.93 4.30 1.76
N LEU A 151 27.02 5.00 2.07
CA LEU A 151 27.29 6.35 1.55
C LEU A 151 27.83 6.35 0.12
N LEU A 152 28.13 5.19 -0.46
CA LEU A 152 28.75 5.06 -1.78
C LEU A 152 27.74 4.73 -2.89
N PHE A 153 26.44 4.75 -2.59
CA PHE A 153 25.38 4.55 -3.56
C PHE A 153 24.87 5.91 -4.03
N PRO A 154 25.22 6.40 -5.23
CA PRO A 154 24.78 7.72 -5.69
C PRO A 154 23.25 7.84 -5.75
N GLY A 155 22.56 6.74 -6.06
CA GLY A 155 21.10 6.70 -6.14
C GLY A 155 20.40 7.00 -4.82
N ILE A 156 20.98 6.74 -3.64
CA ILE A 156 20.26 7.02 -2.38
C ILE A 156 20.14 8.52 -2.07
N PHE A 157 20.85 9.37 -2.83
CA PHE A 157 20.80 10.82 -2.68
C PHE A 157 19.76 11.47 -3.59
N THR A 158 19.03 10.71 -4.40
CA THR A 158 17.90 11.24 -5.17
C THR A 158 16.68 11.45 -4.26
N PRO A 159 15.80 12.40 -4.60
CA PRO A 159 14.59 12.65 -3.83
C PRO A 159 13.62 11.47 -3.91
N SER A 160 12.84 11.22 -2.86
CA SER A 160 11.89 10.10 -2.81
C SER A 160 10.85 10.10 -3.93
N TRP A 161 10.42 11.27 -4.44
CA TRP A 161 9.52 11.30 -5.61
C TRP A 161 10.16 10.72 -6.87
N MET A 162 11.49 10.81 -7.00
CA MET A 162 12.24 10.20 -8.10
C MET A 162 12.29 8.70 -7.91
N ASP A 163 12.67 8.25 -6.71
CA ASP A 163 12.88 6.83 -6.40
C ASP A 163 11.59 6.05 -6.60
N GLU A 164 10.49 6.54 -6.02
CA GLU A 164 9.16 5.96 -6.17
C GLU A 164 8.59 6.18 -7.56
N GLY A 165 8.84 7.34 -8.18
CA GLY A 165 8.37 7.66 -9.52
C GLY A 165 8.93 6.70 -10.57
N ILE A 166 10.23 6.40 -10.52
CA ILE A 166 10.89 5.43 -11.41
C ILE A 166 10.36 4.02 -11.15
N ALA A 167 10.19 3.64 -9.89
CA ALA A 167 9.67 2.33 -9.52
C ALA A 167 8.24 2.09 -10.01
N VAL A 168 7.34 3.06 -9.80
CA VAL A 168 5.96 3.02 -10.33
C VAL A 168 5.92 3.05 -11.86
N TYR A 169 6.82 3.80 -12.50
CA TYR A 169 6.94 3.83 -13.96
C TYR A 169 7.26 2.45 -14.53
N TYR A 170 8.30 1.78 -14.04
CA TYR A 170 8.66 0.44 -14.50
C TYR A 170 7.66 -0.63 -14.05
N GLU A 171 7.11 -0.54 -12.84
CA GLU A 171 5.96 -1.37 -12.40
C GLU A 171 4.86 -1.32 -13.46
N SER A 172 4.44 -0.10 -13.84
CA SER A 172 3.29 0.05 -14.71
C SER A 172 3.59 -0.39 -16.15
N ARG A 173 4.76 0.02 -16.66
CA ARG A 173 5.23 -0.29 -18.00
C ARG A 173 5.45 -1.79 -18.21
N LEU A 174 6.07 -2.47 -17.25
CA LEU A 174 6.53 -3.86 -17.41
C LEU A 174 5.47 -4.88 -17.03
N THR A 175 4.49 -4.53 -16.18
CA THR A 175 3.39 -5.44 -15.84
C THR A 175 2.21 -5.30 -16.78
N GLY A 176 2.05 -4.14 -17.45
CA GLY A 176 0.83 -3.83 -18.21
C GLY A 176 -0.38 -3.56 -17.30
N ALA A 177 -0.13 -3.45 -15.99
CA ALA A 177 -1.06 -3.03 -14.95
C ALA A 177 -0.40 -1.95 -14.08
N GLY A 178 -0.86 -1.69 -12.85
CA GLY A 178 -0.18 -0.76 -11.94
C GLY A 178 -0.67 0.68 -11.96
N ARG A 179 -0.04 1.50 -11.12
CA ARG A 179 -0.64 2.76 -10.65
C ARG A 179 -0.75 3.88 -11.69
N ILE A 180 0.10 3.90 -12.72
CA ILE A 180 -0.05 4.87 -13.83
C ILE A 180 -1.25 4.51 -14.72
N LEU A 181 -1.53 3.22 -14.90
CA LEU A 181 -2.63 2.74 -15.73
C LEU A 181 -3.96 2.77 -14.98
N GLY A 182 -3.92 2.69 -13.64
CA GLY A 182 -5.07 2.94 -12.77
C GLY A 182 -5.56 4.39 -12.80
N SER A 183 -6.83 4.59 -12.43
CA SER A 183 -7.46 5.92 -12.46
C SER A 183 -7.07 6.84 -11.30
N GLU A 184 -6.53 6.31 -10.21
CA GLU A 184 -6.34 7.07 -8.96
C GLU A 184 -5.25 8.13 -9.05
N HIS A 185 -4.06 7.80 -9.56
CA HIS A 185 -2.99 8.79 -9.73
C HIS A 185 -3.42 9.94 -10.65
N ALA A 186 -4.05 9.60 -11.78
CA ALA A 186 -4.58 10.57 -12.74
C ALA A 186 -5.69 11.44 -12.12
N MET A 187 -6.58 10.84 -11.33
CA MET A 187 -7.64 11.54 -10.59
C MET A 187 -7.04 12.53 -9.59
N ILE A 188 -6.07 12.11 -8.79
CA ILE A 188 -5.40 12.95 -7.78
C ILE A 188 -4.79 14.20 -8.43
N VAL A 189 -3.96 14.03 -9.47
CA VAL A 189 -3.28 15.17 -10.11
C VAL A 189 -4.27 16.07 -10.85
N SER A 190 -5.32 15.50 -11.44
CA SER A 190 -6.37 16.26 -12.12
C SER A 190 -7.22 17.06 -11.14
N ALA A 191 -7.59 16.47 -10.01
CA ALA A 191 -8.35 17.14 -8.96
C ALA A 191 -7.57 18.33 -8.37
N ASN A 192 -6.29 18.14 -8.07
CA ASN A 192 -5.43 19.22 -7.58
C ASN A 192 -5.24 20.32 -8.65
N ALA A 193 -5.11 19.96 -9.93
CA ALA A 193 -5.02 20.95 -11.00
C ALA A 193 -6.30 21.76 -11.19
N LEU A 194 -7.48 21.13 -11.05
CA LEU A 194 -8.79 21.81 -11.09
C LEU A 194 -9.00 22.71 -9.87
N ALA A 195 -8.52 22.30 -8.69
CA ALA A 195 -8.61 23.06 -7.45
C ALA A 195 -7.56 24.18 -7.36
N GLY A 196 -6.56 24.22 -8.24
CA GLY A 196 -5.44 25.16 -8.16
C GLY A 196 -4.47 24.87 -7.02
N THR A 197 -4.40 23.62 -6.56
CA THR A 197 -3.61 23.16 -5.40
C THR A 197 -2.44 22.25 -5.79
N THR A 198 -2.00 22.28 -7.06
CA THR A 198 -0.83 21.53 -7.54
C THR A 198 0.41 21.84 -6.69
N PRO A 199 1.03 20.86 -6.00
CA PRO A 199 2.22 21.09 -5.20
C PRO A 199 3.43 21.43 -6.08
N ALA A 200 4.25 22.39 -5.63
CA ALA A 200 5.53 22.70 -6.26
C ALA A 200 6.49 21.48 -6.21
N LEU A 201 7.37 21.36 -7.21
CA LEU A 201 8.28 20.22 -7.36
C LEU A 201 9.16 19.95 -6.12
N ASN A 202 9.65 21.00 -5.46
CA ASN A 202 10.48 20.87 -4.25
C ASN A 202 9.70 20.33 -3.03
N ALA A 203 8.37 20.34 -3.06
CA ALA A 203 7.52 19.78 -2.01
C ALA A 203 7.24 18.29 -2.21
N TRP A 204 7.62 17.68 -3.33
CA TRP A 204 7.21 16.31 -3.67
C TRP A 204 7.88 15.23 -2.82
N SER A 205 9.03 15.53 -2.23
CA SER A 205 9.70 14.65 -1.25
C SER A 205 9.43 15.03 0.20
N ALA A 206 8.77 16.17 0.43
CA ALA A 206 8.51 16.64 1.78
C ALA A 206 7.36 15.83 2.38
N SER A 207 7.51 15.41 3.64
CA SER A 207 6.36 14.95 4.42
C SER A 207 5.32 16.06 4.46
N THR A 208 4.09 15.73 4.07
CA THR A 208 3.02 16.72 3.91
C THR A 208 1.75 16.27 4.62
N THR A 209 1.05 17.23 5.20
CA THR A 209 -0.30 17.07 5.75
C THR A 209 -1.39 17.40 4.72
N GLN A 210 -0.99 17.87 3.54
CA GLN A 210 -1.89 18.25 2.47
C GLN A 210 -2.23 17.03 1.63
N PHE A 211 -3.50 16.85 1.28
CA PHE A 211 -3.91 15.84 0.31
C PHE A 211 -3.07 15.99 -0.98
N PRO A 212 -2.54 14.90 -1.57
CA PRO A 212 -2.82 13.49 -1.32
C PRO A 212 -1.84 12.80 -0.34
N LEU A 213 -1.25 13.54 0.60
CA LEU A 213 -0.41 13.01 1.68
C LEU A 213 0.83 12.29 1.13
N GLY A 214 1.14 11.11 1.65
CA GLY A 214 2.25 10.27 1.18
C GLY A 214 2.12 9.78 -0.26
N GLN A 215 1.01 10.02 -0.96
CA GLN A 215 0.87 9.66 -2.38
C GLN A 215 1.54 10.65 -3.32
N VAL A 216 1.97 11.83 -2.86
CA VAL A 216 2.65 12.82 -3.71
C VAL A 216 3.84 12.22 -4.48
N PRO A 217 4.85 11.59 -3.84
CA PRO A 217 6.00 11.05 -4.55
C PRO A 217 5.63 10.00 -5.61
N TYR A 218 4.60 9.19 -5.33
CA TYR A 218 4.12 8.16 -6.25
C TYR A 218 3.32 8.75 -7.41
N ALA A 219 2.27 9.52 -7.13
CA ALA A 219 1.35 10.03 -8.15
C ALA A 219 2.02 11.06 -9.05
N TYR A 220 2.70 12.05 -8.47
CA TYR A 220 3.33 13.11 -9.23
C TYR A 220 4.64 12.66 -9.86
N GLY A 221 5.49 11.97 -9.10
CA GLY A 221 6.78 11.49 -9.61
C GLY A 221 6.62 10.54 -10.79
N SER A 222 5.76 9.53 -10.66
CA SER A 222 5.58 8.52 -11.71
C SER A 222 4.97 9.09 -12.99
N LEU A 223 3.99 10.00 -12.88
CA LEU A 223 3.36 10.62 -14.04
C LEU A 223 4.29 11.63 -14.74
N LEU A 224 5.20 12.29 -14.02
CA LEU A 224 6.23 13.12 -14.62
C LEU A 224 7.27 12.27 -15.37
N ILE A 225 7.72 11.15 -14.79
CA ILE A 225 8.63 10.21 -15.45
C ILE A 225 7.98 9.59 -16.70
N ASP A 226 6.72 9.17 -16.61
CA ASP A 226 5.95 8.66 -17.76
C ASP A 226 5.79 9.74 -18.85
N TYR A 227 5.51 10.98 -18.49
CA TYR A 227 5.46 12.10 -19.43
C TYR A 227 6.79 12.29 -20.18
N LEU A 228 7.92 12.28 -19.44
CA LEU A 228 9.25 12.39 -20.02
C LEU A 228 9.57 11.20 -20.93
N ALA A 229 9.25 9.98 -20.49
CA ALA A 229 9.47 8.77 -21.28
C ALA A 229 8.66 8.76 -22.58
N ARG A 230 7.41 9.25 -22.57
CA ARG A 230 6.57 9.37 -23.76
C ARG A 230 7.05 10.47 -24.70
N ALA A 231 7.52 11.59 -24.15
CA ALA A 231 7.96 12.75 -24.94
C ALA A 231 9.37 12.57 -25.55
N GLN A 232 10.29 11.97 -24.78
CA GLN A 232 11.72 11.88 -25.13
C GLN A 232 12.17 10.45 -25.50
N GLY A 233 11.32 9.45 -25.25
CA GLY A 233 11.60 8.04 -25.48
C GLY A 233 11.95 7.28 -24.19
N ALA A 234 11.41 6.07 -24.04
CA ALA A 234 11.61 5.23 -22.87
C ALA A 234 13.10 4.98 -22.49
N PRO A 235 14.03 4.77 -23.45
CA PRO A 235 15.45 4.58 -23.11
C PRO A 235 16.10 5.75 -22.36
N LYS A 236 15.52 6.96 -22.43
CA LYS A 236 16.03 8.13 -21.72
C LYS A 236 15.93 8.01 -20.20
N VAL A 237 15.01 7.19 -19.68
CA VAL A 237 14.93 6.89 -18.25
C VAL A 237 16.17 6.12 -17.79
N ARG A 238 16.63 5.13 -18.58
CA ARG A 238 17.90 4.43 -18.33
C ARG A 238 19.08 5.39 -18.40
N GLU A 239 19.14 6.25 -19.41
CA GLU A 239 20.22 7.24 -19.58
C GLU A 239 20.31 8.18 -18.38
N PHE A 240 19.17 8.59 -17.82
CA PHE A 240 19.11 9.39 -16.60
C PHE A 240 19.67 8.65 -15.37
N ILE A 241 19.32 7.37 -15.20
CA ILE A 241 19.86 6.54 -14.11
C ILE A 241 21.38 6.38 -14.25
N GLU A 242 21.89 6.10 -15.45
CA GLU A 242 23.33 5.97 -15.72
C GLU A 242 24.09 7.29 -15.50
N THR A 243 23.50 8.41 -15.92
CA THR A 243 24.07 9.75 -15.69
C THR A 243 24.14 10.05 -14.20
N THR A 244 23.07 9.78 -13.45
CA THR A 244 23.05 9.99 -12.00
C THR A 244 24.06 9.08 -11.29
N ALA A 245 24.16 7.82 -11.70
CA ALA A 245 25.07 6.84 -11.11
C ALA A 245 26.57 7.11 -11.37
N SER A 246 26.90 7.89 -12.39
CA SER A 246 28.29 8.22 -12.76
C SER A 246 28.75 9.60 -12.28
N ARG A 247 27.81 10.47 -11.86
CA ARG A 247 28.13 11.86 -11.51
C ARG A 247 28.75 11.99 -10.13
N THR A 248 29.75 12.86 -10.00
CA THR A 248 30.41 13.12 -8.71
C THR A 248 29.47 13.70 -7.67
N VAL A 249 28.57 14.57 -8.10
CA VAL A 249 27.53 15.17 -7.26
C VAL A 249 26.18 14.68 -7.79
N PRO A 250 25.61 13.59 -7.23
CA PRO A 250 24.47 12.90 -7.84
C PRO A 250 23.15 13.67 -7.73
N PHE A 251 23.04 14.61 -6.78
CA PHE A 251 21.83 15.40 -6.54
C PHE A 251 21.69 16.64 -7.46
N LEU A 252 22.52 16.79 -8.50
CA LEU A 252 22.36 17.82 -9.54
C LEU A 252 21.25 17.42 -10.54
N LEU A 253 20.03 17.25 -10.04
CA LEU A 253 18.92 16.62 -10.76
C LEU A 253 18.57 17.32 -12.07
N ASN A 254 18.54 18.65 -12.09
CA ASN A 254 18.25 19.42 -13.30
C ASN A 254 19.33 19.25 -14.38
N GLU A 255 20.60 19.15 -13.98
CA GLU A 255 21.69 18.90 -14.93
C GLU A 255 21.63 17.49 -15.47
N ASN A 256 21.36 16.51 -14.60
CA ASN A 256 21.19 15.11 -15.00
C ASN A 256 20.00 14.94 -15.96
N ALA A 257 18.88 15.60 -15.66
CA ALA A 257 17.71 15.62 -16.52
C ALA A 257 18.00 16.28 -17.86
N SER A 258 18.64 17.46 -17.85
CA SER A 258 19.00 18.16 -19.09
C SER A 258 19.95 17.34 -19.96
N ALA A 259 20.94 16.68 -19.36
CA ALA A 259 21.88 15.83 -20.08
C ALA A 259 21.21 14.59 -20.70
N SER A 260 20.20 14.02 -20.03
CA SER A 260 19.61 12.74 -20.43
C SER A 260 18.33 12.93 -21.26
N PHE A 261 17.36 13.67 -20.71
CA PHE A 261 16.05 13.95 -21.32
C PHE A 261 16.07 15.15 -22.26
N GLY A 262 17.13 15.97 -22.28
CA GLY A 262 17.18 17.21 -23.06
C GLY A 262 16.37 18.38 -22.44
N ILE A 263 15.84 18.20 -21.23
CA ILE A 263 15.06 19.21 -20.50
C ILE A 263 15.31 19.08 -19.00
N SER A 264 15.32 20.19 -18.28
CA SER A 264 15.42 20.18 -16.81
C SER A 264 14.13 19.69 -16.17
N PHE A 265 14.18 19.21 -14.93
CA PHE A 265 12.95 18.83 -14.22
C PHE A 265 12.04 20.01 -13.94
N ASP A 266 12.58 21.21 -13.70
CA ASP A 266 11.75 22.41 -13.53
C ASP A 266 10.93 22.71 -14.78
N SER A 267 11.57 22.72 -15.96
CA SER A 267 10.88 22.97 -17.23
C SER A 267 9.91 21.83 -17.57
N ALA A 268 10.29 20.58 -17.32
CA ALA A 268 9.42 19.43 -17.52
C ALA A 268 8.19 19.47 -16.60
N TYR A 269 8.37 19.82 -15.32
CA TYR A 269 7.29 19.98 -14.35
C TYR A 269 6.29 21.05 -14.80
N HIS A 270 6.75 22.21 -15.27
CA HIS A 270 5.88 23.26 -15.79
C HIS A 270 5.09 22.79 -17.02
N ALA A 271 5.76 22.21 -18.02
CA ALA A 271 5.11 21.72 -19.23
C ALA A 271 4.09 20.61 -18.95
N TRP A 272 4.44 19.68 -18.05
CA TRP A 272 3.58 18.57 -17.64
C TRP A 272 2.37 19.05 -16.83
N SER A 273 2.58 19.87 -15.80
CA SER A 273 1.50 20.39 -14.94
C SER A 273 0.49 21.22 -15.75
N ASP A 274 0.95 22.03 -16.70
CA ASP A 274 0.08 22.74 -17.64
C ASP A 274 -0.73 21.78 -18.51
N SER A 275 -0.10 20.69 -18.98
CA SER A 275 -0.79 19.64 -19.74
C SER A 275 -1.88 18.94 -18.93
N VAL A 276 -1.60 18.62 -17.66
CA VAL A 276 -2.57 18.06 -16.72
C VAL A 276 -3.74 19.02 -16.53
N ALA A 277 -3.47 20.31 -16.27
CA ALA A 277 -4.51 21.31 -16.08
C ALA A 277 -5.42 21.47 -17.32
N ARG A 278 -4.84 21.51 -18.52
CA ARG A 278 -5.62 21.55 -19.78
C ARG A 278 -6.48 20.30 -19.96
N THR A 279 -5.92 19.12 -19.69
CA THR A 279 -6.62 17.84 -19.85
C THR A 279 -7.76 17.71 -18.85
N ALA A 280 -7.52 18.09 -17.59
CA ALA A 280 -8.52 18.05 -16.52
C ALA A 280 -9.70 18.99 -16.83
N ARG A 281 -9.43 20.23 -17.26
CA ARG A 281 -10.47 21.20 -17.65
C ARG A 281 -11.30 20.72 -18.85
N ARG A 282 -10.65 20.13 -19.85
CA ARG A 282 -11.35 19.54 -21.01
C ARG A 282 -12.25 18.38 -20.61
N SER A 283 -11.75 17.49 -19.74
CA SER A 283 -12.46 16.28 -19.32
C SER A 283 -13.63 16.58 -18.38
N ALA A 284 -13.55 17.69 -17.62
CA ALA A 284 -14.61 18.14 -16.75
C ALA A 284 -15.86 18.68 -17.51
N GLY A 285 -15.77 18.90 -18.83
CA GLY A 285 -16.86 19.50 -19.63
C GLY A 285 -17.06 21.00 -19.35
N ALA A 286 -18.11 21.62 -19.91
CA ALA A 286 -18.63 22.88 -19.37
C ALA A 286 -18.93 22.66 -17.88
N PRO A 287 -18.80 23.66 -16.98
CA PRO A 287 -19.01 23.49 -15.55
C PRO A 287 -20.49 23.23 -15.22
N THR A 288 -21.03 22.10 -15.64
CA THR A 288 -22.30 21.57 -15.18
C THR A 288 -22.05 21.02 -13.79
N GLN A 289 -22.24 21.92 -12.82
CA GLN A 289 -22.44 21.64 -11.40
C GLN A 289 -21.71 20.38 -10.92
N LEU A 290 -20.38 20.47 -10.73
CA LEU A 290 -19.76 19.64 -9.70
C LEU A 290 -20.61 19.87 -8.44
N THR A 291 -21.34 18.85 -8.01
CA THR A 291 -22.16 18.92 -6.80
C THR A 291 -21.23 19.35 -5.69
N ARG A 292 -21.38 20.59 -5.18
CA ARG A 292 -20.54 21.06 -4.09
C ARG A 292 -20.76 20.09 -2.94
N PRO A 293 -19.73 19.34 -2.50
CA PRO A 293 -19.93 18.39 -1.43
C PRO A 293 -20.28 19.17 -0.16
N THR A 294 -21.28 18.70 0.57
CA THR A 294 -21.53 19.19 1.92
C THR A 294 -20.50 18.55 2.83
N LEU A 295 -19.61 19.38 3.38
CA LEU A 295 -18.63 18.91 4.35
C LEU A 295 -19.34 18.62 5.69
N LEU A 296 -19.46 17.34 6.04
CA LEU A 296 -20.10 16.92 7.28
C LEU A 296 -19.19 17.06 8.51
N THR A 297 -17.88 17.04 8.30
CA THR A 297 -16.86 17.17 9.36
C THR A 297 -15.55 17.69 8.78
N THR A 298 -14.82 18.49 9.56
CA THR A 298 -13.43 18.89 9.28
C THR A 298 -12.42 18.09 10.09
N ARG A 299 -12.88 17.16 10.94
CA ARG A 299 -12.03 16.31 11.79
C ARG A 299 -11.62 15.05 11.03
N GLY A 300 -10.32 14.80 10.97
CA GLY A 300 -9.71 13.60 10.40
C GLY A 300 -8.69 13.96 9.33
N TRP A 301 -7.47 13.44 9.48
CA TRP A 301 -6.47 13.40 8.43
C TRP A 301 -6.86 12.35 7.37
N ALA A 302 -7.42 11.24 7.83
CA ALA A 302 -8.15 10.25 7.04
C ALA A 302 -9.51 9.96 7.69
N ALA A 303 -10.56 9.83 6.88
CA ALA A 303 -11.89 9.40 7.29
C ALA A 303 -12.39 8.34 6.30
N GLU A 304 -12.63 7.13 6.80
CA GLU A 304 -12.88 5.96 5.98
C GLU A 304 -13.94 5.04 6.58
N ALA A 305 -14.25 3.94 5.88
CA ALA A 305 -15.14 2.89 6.39
C ALA A 305 -16.55 3.38 6.82
N ILE A 306 -17.09 4.39 6.13
CA ILE A 306 -18.35 5.04 6.47
C ILE A 306 -19.53 4.05 6.48
N ARG A 307 -20.41 4.16 7.48
CA ARG A 307 -21.68 3.41 7.58
C ARG A 307 -22.80 4.26 8.15
N TRP A 308 -24.00 4.07 7.62
CA TRP A 308 -25.22 4.60 8.22
C TRP A 308 -25.63 3.78 9.44
N THR A 309 -25.93 4.46 10.54
CA THR A 309 -26.56 3.88 11.74
C THR A 309 -28.03 4.27 11.86
N SER A 310 -28.42 5.40 11.28
CA SER A 310 -29.81 5.85 11.15
C SER A 310 -29.95 6.79 9.94
N ASN A 311 -31.14 7.36 9.71
CA ASN A 311 -31.37 8.29 8.58
C ASN A 311 -30.52 9.57 8.66
N ASN A 312 -30.11 9.98 9.86
CA ASN A 312 -29.40 11.25 10.08
C ASN A 312 -28.03 11.05 10.73
N GLU A 313 -27.53 9.81 10.81
CA GLU A 313 -26.31 9.49 11.54
C GLU A 313 -25.42 8.53 10.76
N LEU A 314 -24.15 8.92 10.65
CA LEU A 314 -23.07 8.15 10.04
C LEU A 314 -22.00 7.87 11.08
N ILE A 315 -21.50 6.63 11.11
CA ILE A 315 -20.24 6.29 11.76
C ILE A 315 -19.12 6.21 10.72
N TYR A 316 -17.92 6.59 11.13
CA TYR A 316 -16.73 6.52 10.29
C TYR A 316 -15.51 6.25 11.16
N ALA A 317 -14.55 5.49 10.62
CA ALA A 317 -13.24 5.38 11.24
C ALA A 317 -12.42 6.61 10.83
N ALA A 318 -11.72 7.22 11.77
CA ALA A 318 -10.85 8.35 11.49
C ALA A 318 -9.49 8.16 12.13
N ASN A 319 -8.48 8.69 11.45
CA ASN A 319 -7.18 8.97 12.04
C ASN A 319 -6.94 10.47 11.90
N THR A 320 -6.74 11.17 13.01
CA THR A 320 -6.54 12.64 13.02
C THR A 320 -5.08 13.03 12.80
N GLY A 321 -4.16 12.05 12.79
CA GLY A 321 -2.71 12.27 12.78
C GLY A 321 -2.16 12.87 14.08
N ARG A 322 -3.02 13.09 15.08
CA ARG A 322 -2.69 13.66 16.40
C ARG A 322 -3.10 12.73 17.54
N ASP A 323 -4.11 11.91 17.30
CA ASP A 323 -4.67 10.97 18.26
C ASP A 323 -4.58 9.54 17.70
N LEU A 324 -4.88 8.55 18.53
CA LEU A 324 -5.06 7.18 18.07
C LEU A 324 -6.21 7.11 17.03
N PRO A 325 -6.17 6.15 16.09
CA PRO A 325 -7.34 5.85 15.28
C PRO A 325 -8.58 5.68 16.15
N ALA A 326 -9.72 6.23 15.72
CA ALA A 326 -10.94 6.19 16.52
C ALA A 326 -12.17 6.00 15.64
N LEU A 327 -13.21 5.42 16.23
CA LEU A 327 -14.55 5.43 15.66
C LEU A 327 -15.22 6.74 16.04
N HIS A 328 -15.74 7.45 15.04
CA HIS A 328 -16.51 8.65 15.22
C HIS A 328 -17.92 8.48 14.69
N VAL A 329 -18.79 9.38 15.14
CA VAL A 329 -20.12 9.55 14.60
C VAL A 329 -20.34 11.00 14.21
N VAL A 330 -21.10 11.21 13.14
CA VAL A 330 -21.51 12.52 12.65
C VAL A 330 -23.00 12.54 12.40
N ASN A 331 -23.67 13.56 12.93
CA ASN A 331 -25.06 13.87 12.56
C ASN A 331 -25.07 14.62 11.23
N THR A 332 -25.75 14.08 10.22
CA THR A 332 -25.72 14.62 8.86
C THR A 332 -26.52 15.91 8.69
N ALA A 333 -27.45 16.20 9.61
CA ALA A 333 -28.25 17.43 9.59
C ALA A 333 -27.56 18.60 10.29
N THR A 334 -26.84 18.35 11.39
CA THR A 334 -26.21 19.41 12.20
C THR A 334 -24.70 19.51 12.01
N GLY A 335 -24.05 18.48 11.45
CA GLY A 335 -22.59 18.36 11.39
C GLY A 335 -21.93 18.10 12.75
N ALA A 336 -22.72 17.86 13.80
CA ALA A 336 -22.20 17.57 15.13
C ALA A 336 -21.42 16.23 15.12
N THR A 337 -20.18 16.25 15.61
CA THR A 337 -19.32 15.07 15.68
C THR A 337 -18.93 14.72 17.10
N ARG A 338 -18.83 13.43 17.40
CA ARG A 338 -18.24 12.93 18.65
C ARG A 338 -17.43 11.66 18.41
N ALA A 339 -16.41 11.44 19.24
CA ALA A 339 -15.72 10.16 19.30
C ALA A 339 -16.59 9.13 20.02
N LEU A 340 -16.53 7.87 19.57
CA LEU A 340 -17.24 6.73 20.14
C LEU A 340 -16.29 5.75 20.83
N ALA A 341 -15.13 5.50 20.23
CA ALA A 341 -14.16 4.51 20.70
C ALA A 341 -12.77 4.79 20.14
N ASP A 342 -11.73 4.62 20.96
CA ASP A 342 -10.35 4.56 20.48
C ASP A 342 -10.03 3.15 19.98
N ARG A 343 -9.18 3.05 18.95
CA ARG A 343 -8.84 1.81 18.24
C ARG A 343 -7.37 1.82 17.81
N THR A 344 -6.85 0.64 17.51
CA THR A 344 -5.49 0.49 16.95
C THR A 344 -5.46 0.67 15.44
N THR A 345 -6.57 0.38 14.75
CA THR A 345 -6.70 0.49 13.29
C THR A 345 -7.99 1.20 12.89
N ALA A 346 -7.93 2.03 11.84
CA ALA A 346 -9.09 2.65 11.20
C ALA A 346 -9.82 1.66 10.26
N GLY A 347 -10.43 0.62 10.84
CA GLY A 347 -11.06 -0.47 10.10
C GLY A 347 -12.55 -0.31 9.79
N THR A 348 -13.07 -1.21 8.94
CA THR A 348 -14.52 -1.35 8.72
C THR A 348 -15.26 -1.69 10.02
N THR A 349 -16.31 -0.93 10.30
CA THR A 349 -17.25 -1.22 11.40
C THR A 349 -18.58 -1.65 10.81
N SER A 350 -19.14 -2.74 11.33
CA SER A 350 -20.46 -3.22 10.96
C SER A 350 -21.42 -3.05 12.13
N PRO A 351 -22.38 -2.10 12.05
CA PRO A 351 -23.36 -1.89 13.11
C PRO A 351 -24.43 -2.99 13.12
N LEU A 352 -24.95 -3.32 14.30
CA LEU A 352 -26.02 -4.28 14.52
C LEU A 352 -27.28 -3.57 15.05
N ARG A 353 -28.45 -4.23 14.90
CA ARG A 353 -29.76 -3.64 15.25
C ARG A 353 -29.95 -3.39 16.75
N ASP A 354 -29.17 -4.06 17.59
CA ASP A 354 -29.19 -3.88 19.04
C ASP A 354 -28.27 -2.73 19.51
N GLY A 355 -27.69 -1.97 18.58
CA GLY A 355 -26.73 -0.90 18.85
C GLY A 355 -25.30 -1.37 19.06
N SER A 356 -25.05 -2.69 19.12
CA SER A 356 -23.69 -3.24 19.14
C SER A 356 -23.05 -3.13 17.76
N ARG A 357 -21.73 -3.35 17.70
CA ARG A 357 -20.98 -3.25 16.45
C ARG A 357 -19.83 -4.23 16.43
N VAL A 358 -19.59 -4.80 15.26
CA VAL A 358 -18.49 -5.72 14.98
C VAL A 358 -17.47 -5.00 14.11
N PHE A 359 -16.20 -5.09 14.47
CA PHE A 359 -15.12 -4.49 13.70
C PHE A 359 -13.89 -5.41 13.72
N ALA A 360 -12.93 -5.12 12.85
CA ALA A 360 -11.62 -5.74 12.86
C ALA A 360 -10.58 -4.70 13.27
N GLN A 361 -9.57 -5.12 14.02
CA GLN A 361 -8.40 -4.30 14.32
C GLN A 361 -7.14 -5.15 14.32
N ASP A 362 -6.00 -4.50 14.12
CA ASP A 362 -4.69 -5.14 14.20
C ASP A 362 -4.13 -5.01 15.61
N ASP A 363 -3.54 -6.10 16.09
CA ASP A 363 -2.86 -6.13 17.39
C ASP A 363 -1.49 -6.79 17.27
N LEU A 364 -0.54 -6.26 18.04
CA LEU A 364 0.72 -6.91 18.31
C LEU A 364 0.46 -8.13 19.21
N THR A 365 0.63 -9.32 18.65
CA THR A 365 0.56 -10.58 19.40
C THR A 365 1.90 -10.93 20.05
N ASP A 366 2.98 -10.46 19.44
CA ASP A 366 4.35 -10.46 19.95
C ASP A 366 5.13 -9.30 19.30
N PRO A 367 6.41 -9.04 19.65
CA PRO A 367 7.20 -7.92 19.11
C PRO A 367 7.41 -7.92 17.58
N TYR A 368 7.18 -9.04 16.91
CA TYR A 368 7.40 -9.24 15.47
C TYR A 368 6.12 -9.55 14.71
N THR A 369 5.03 -9.92 15.41
CA THR A 369 3.80 -10.43 14.78
C THR A 369 2.59 -9.54 15.03
N VAL A 370 2.02 -9.05 13.93
CA VAL A 370 0.76 -8.27 13.90
C VAL A 370 -0.34 -9.14 13.31
N ARG A 371 -1.45 -9.31 14.05
CA ARG A 371 -2.61 -10.09 13.62
C ARG A 371 -3.89 -9.29 13.69
N SER A 372 -4.77 -9.56 12.74
CA SER A 372 -6.11 -8.97 12.67
C SER A 372 -7.13 -9.92 13.29
N ASP A 373 -7.97 -9.41 14.19
CA ASP A 373 -9.03 -10.17 14.83
C ASP A 373 -10.34 -9.38 14.90
N LEU A 374 -11.46 -10.09 15.04
CA LEU A 374 -12.77 -9.48 15.22
C LEU A 374 -13.02 -9.12 16.67
N TYR A 375 -13.69 -8.00 16.85
CA TYR A 375 -14.10 -7.46 18.14
C TYR A 375 -15.57 -7.05 18.09
N ARG A 376 -16.22 -7.09 19.23
CA ARG A 376 -17.57 -6.57 19.43
C ARG A 376 -17.57 -5.49 20.50
N GLU A 377 -18.07 -4.32 20.14
CA GLU A 377 -18.40 -3.25 21.08
C GLU A 377 -19.88 -3.35 21.44
N ALA A 378 -20.19 -3.42 22.74
CA ALA A 378 -21.54 -3.30 23.26
C ALA A 378 -21.92 -1.82 23.43
N PRO A 379 -23.19 -1.45 23.15
CA PRO A 379 -23.63 -0.07 23.32
C PRO A 379 -23.73 0.27 24.81
N GLY A 380 -23.23 1.45 25.17
CA GLY A 380 -23.44 2.10 26.45
C GLY A 380 -24.55 3.15 26.39
N ILE A 381 -24.65 3.92 27.47
CA ILE A 381 -25.59 5.05 27.57
C ILE A 381 -25.21 6.09 26.50
N ASP A 382 -26.23 6.67 25.85
CA ASP A 382 -26.07 7.67 24.78
C ASP A 382 -25.18 7.20 23.61
N GLY A 383 -25.17 5.89 23.32
CA GLY A 383 -24.46 5.29 22.19
C GLY A 383 -22.93 5.25 22.35
N THR A 384 -22.41 5.53 23.54
CA THR A 384 -21.01 5.28 23.92
C THR A 384 -20.66 3.79 23.82
N VAL A 385 -19.39 3.44 23.95
CA VAL A 385 -18.99 2.02 24.12
C VAL A 385 -19.04 1.69 25.62
N ALA A 386 -19.84 0.69 25.99
CA ALA A 386 -19.83 0.15 27.35
C ALA A 386 -18.68 -0.82 27.56
N THR A 387 -18.52 -1.77 26.64
CA THR A 387 -17.50 -2.82 26.70
C THR A 387 -17.03 -3.21 25.31
N THR A 388 -15.74 -3.51 25.17
CA THR A 388 -15.16 -4.10 23.96
C THR A 388 -14.69 -5.52 24.27
N THR A 389 -15.17 -6.49 23.50
CA THR A 389 -14.85 -7.91 23.67
C THR A 389 -14.21 -8.45 22.40
N ARG A 390 -13.05 -9.10 22.52
CA ARG A 390 -12.42 -9.84 21.43
C ARG A 390 -13.26 -11.08 21.09
N LEU A 391 -13.62 -11.25 19.82
CA LEU A 391 -14.40 -12.39 19.33
C LEU A 391 -13.53 -13.53 18.81
N THR A 392 -12.37 -13.20 18.21
CA THR A 392 -11.44 -14.18 17.64
C THR A 392 -10.01 -13.92 18.10
N THR A 393 -9.17 -14.95 18.07
CA THR A 393 -7.74 -14.82 18.38
C THR A 393 -6.91 -15.48 17.27
N GLY A 394 -6.03 -14.72 16.63
CA GLY A 394 -5.17 -15.18 15.54
C GLY A 394 -5.93 -15.62 14.29
N ALA A 395 -7.19 -15.19 14.13
CA ALA A 395 -8.04 -15.64 13.04
C ALA A 395 -7.77 -14.90 11.72
N ARG A 396 -7.06 -13.76 11.77
CA ARG A 396 -6.61 -12.95 10.63
C ARG A 396 -7.79 -12.41 9.81
N LEU A 397 -8.73 -11.79 10.50
CA LEU A 397 -10.02 -11.39 9.94
C LEU A 397 -10.11 -9.88 9.74
N VAL A 398 -10.52 -9.47 8.54
CA VAL A 398 -10.70 -8.06 8.16
C VAL A 398 -12.04 -7.85 7.44
N GLN A 399 -12.41 -6.58 7.29
CA GLN A 399 -13.59 -6.13 6.53
C GLN A 399 -14.91 -6.84 6.92
N PRO A 400 -15.26 -6.95 8.22
CA PRO A 400 -16.45 -7.66 8.64
C PRO A 400 -17.74 -6.98 8.15
N ASP A 401 -18.74 -7.80 7.91
CA ASP A 401 -20.13 -7.38 7.81
C ASP A 401 -21.01 -8.34 8.61
N ALA A 402 -21.64 -7.82 9.66
CA ALA A 402 -22.36 -8.58 10.67
C ALA A 402 -23.85 -8.27 10.62
N ARG A 403 -24.65 -9.30 10.92
CA ARG A 403 -26.09 -9.17 11.14
C ARG A 403 -26.52 -9.97 12.35
N CYS A 404 -27.66 -9.63 12.93
CA CYS A 404 -28.28 -10.49 13.93
C CYS A 404 -28.86 -11.73 13.23
N ALA A 405 -28.52 -12.92 13.72
CA ALA A 405 -28.98 -14.18 13.15
C ALA A 405 -30.51 -14.31 13.17
N SER A 406 -31.15 -13.80 14.21
CA SER A 406 -32.61 -13.74 14.32
C SER A 406 -33.12 -12.29 14.19
N PRO A 407 -34.22 -12.07 13.43
CA PRO A 407 -34.91 -10.79 13.41
C PRO A 407 -35.65 -10.48 14.72
N THR A 408 -36.00 -11.51 15.50
CA THR A 408 -36.70 -11.40 16.79
C THR A 408 -35.88 -12.08 17.90
N GLY A 409 -35.79 -11.47 19.08
CA GLY A 409 -34.96 -11.97 20.19
C GLY A 409 -33.54 -11.39 20.23
N ALA A 410 -32.67 -11.99 21.05
CA ALA A 410 -31.31 -11.50 21.29
C ALA A 410 -30.47 -11.49 20.01
N CYS A 411 -29.67 -10.44 19.81
CA CYS A 411 -28.81 -10.32 18.64
C CYS A 411 -27.56 -11.20 18.80
N VAL A 412 -27.60 -12.39 18.22
CA VAL A 412 -26.39 -13.21 18.00
C VAL A 412 -25.78 -12.78 16.67
N ALA A 413 -24.56 -12.24 16.71
CA ALA A 413 -23.88 -11.79 15.50
C ALA A 413 -23.52 -12.99 14.61
N ARG A 414 -23.98 -12.94 13.36
CA ARG A 414 -23.50 -13.77 12.26
C ARG A 414 -22.75 -12.86 11.31
N THR A 415 -21.44 -13.05 11.23
CA THR A 415 -20.55 -12.14 10.51
C THR A 415 -19.99 -12.84 9.28
N VAL A 416 -20.02 -12.17 8.13
CA VAL A 416 -19.15 -12.54 7.01
C VAL A 416 -17.90 -11.66 7.11
N ALA A 417 -16.73 -12.24 6.92
CA ALA A 417 -15.47 -11.51 6.95
C ALA A 417 -14.51 -12.05 5.88
N VAL A 418 -13.47 -11.25 5.58
CA VAL A 418 -12.33 -11.71 4.81
C VAL A 418 -11.34 -12.32 5.77
N GLN A 419 -10.93 -13.56 5.54
CA GLN A 419 -9.82 -14.18 6.22
C GLN A 419 -8.57 -14.11 5.35
N LEU A 420 -7.50 -13.55 5.91
CA LEU A 420 -6.19 -13.49 5.29
C LEU A 420 -5.51 -14.85 5.41
N THR A 421 -4.86 -15.26 4.33
CA THR A 421 -4.05 -16.47 4.25
C THR A 421 -2.74 -16.12 3.56
N PRO A 422 -1.65 -16.88 3.74
CA PRO A 422 -0.40 -16.58 3.06
C PRO A 422 -0.57 -16.42 1.53
N GLY A 423 -0.34 -15.21 1.02
CA GLY A 423 -0.43 -14.86 -0.40
C GLY A 423 -1.85 -14.80 -0.98
N SER A 424 -2.92 -14.93 -0.19
CA SER A 424 -4.30 -14.97 -0.68
C SER A 424 -5.31 -14.49 0.39
N SER A 425 -6.60 -14.48 0.05
CA SER A 425 -7.67 -14.33 1.02
C SER A 425 -8.84 -15.26 0.69
N ARG A 426 -9.73 -15.47 1.65
CA ARG A 426 -11.00 -16.17 1.47
C ARG A 426 -12.11 -15.51 2.26
N LEU A 427 -13.35 -15.86 1.98
CA LEU A 427 -14.50 -15.46 2.78
C LEU A 427 -14.77 -16.52 3.83
N VAL A 428 -15.12 -16.05 5.03
CA VAL A 428 -15.52 -16.89 6.16
C VAL A 428 -16.82 -16.39 6.77
N LEU A 429 -17.55 -17.31 7.39
CA LEU A 429 -18.60 -17.00 8.35
C LEU A 429 -18.03 -17.13 9.77
N VAL A 430 -18.38 -16.17 10.61
CA VAL A 430 -18.02 -16.15 12.03
C VAL A 430 -19.28 -16.13 12.86
N SER A 431 -19.37 -17.05 13.82
CA SER A 431 -20.42 -17.10 14.82
C SER A 431 -19.81 -17.52 16.15
N GLY A 432 -19.84 -16.61 17.14
CA GLY A 432 -19.04 -16.77 18.34
C GLY A 432 -17.54 -16.78 18.00
N ASP A 433 -16.84 -17.80 18.48
CA ASP A 433 -15.41 -18.07 18.22
C ASP A 433 -15.19 -18.95 16.97
N THR A 434 -16.26 -19.48 16.37
CA THR A 434 -16.17 -20.43 15.27
C THR A 434 -16.02 -19.69 13.95
N VAL A 435 -14.92 -19.98 13.23
CA VAL A 435 -14.62 -19.42 11.91
C VAL A 435 -14.76 -20.52 10.85
N THR A 436 -15.74 -20.39 9.96
CA THR A 436 -16.07 -21.38 8.91
C THR A 436 -15.78 -20.81 7.53
N PRO A 437 -14.81 -21.37 6.78
CA PRO A 437 -14.58 -20.99 5.38
C PRO A 437 -15.80 -21.25 4.50
N ILE A 438 -16.15 -20.27 3.67
CA ILE A 438 -17.22 -20.39 2.65
C ILE A 438 -16.71 -20.24 1.22
N THR A 439 -15.45 -19.81 1.05
CA THR A 439 -14.73 -19.88 -0.22
C THR A 439 -13.35 -20.49 -0.02
N SER A 440 -12.75 -21.00 -1.10
CA SER A 440 -11.38 -21.48 -1.10
C SER A 440 -10.38 -20.32 -1.07
N SER A 441 -9.25 -20.52 -0.39
CA SER A 441 -8.06 -19.67 -0.55
C SER A 441 -7.20 -20.23 -1.69
N ALA A 442 -6.80 -19.35 -2.62
CA ALA A 442 -5.97 -19.70 -3.76
C ALA A 442 -5.14 -18.47 -4.17
N LEU A 443 -3.85 -18.66 -4.47
CA LEU A 443 -2.95 -17.54 -4.81
C LEU A 443 -3.40 -16.72 -6.03
N ASP A 444 -4.19 -17.33 -6.92
CA ASP A 444 -4.74 -16.65 -8.10
C ASP A 444 -6.10 -15.97 -7.84
N THR A 445 -6.57 -15.92 -6.59
CA THR A 445 -7.87 -15.33 -6.22
C THR A 445 -7.79 -14.56 -4.92
N ILE A 446 -8.24 -13.30 -4.96
CA ILE A 446 -8.39 -12.43 -3.80
C ILE A 446 -9.87 -12.11 -3.60
N TRP A 447 -10.36 -12.34 -2.38
CA TRP A 447 -11.68 -11.96 -1.93
C TRP A 447 -11.61 -10.72 -1.04
N ALA A 448 -12.52 -9.77 -1.27
CA ALA A 448 -12.59 -8.53 -0.51
C ALA A 448 -14.04 -8.01 -0.39
N GLU A 449 -14.23 -7.11 0.58
CA GLU A 449 -15.42 -6.28 0.77
C GLU A 449 -16.77 -7.04 0.79
N PRO A 450 -16.91 -8.14 1.57
CA PRO A 450 -18.17 -8.88 1.61
C PRO A 450 -19.29 -8.09 2.30
N ARG A 451 -20.51 -8.20 1.79
CA ARG A 451 -21.73 -7.58 2.35
C ARG A 451 -22.91 -8.53 2.30
N TRP A 452 -23.64 -8.63 3.40
CA TRP A 452 -24.92 -9.34 3.43
C TRP A 452 -25.99 -8.58 2.65
N SER A 453 -26.88 -9.33 2.00
CA SER A 453 -28.19 -8.81 1.63
C SER A 453 -29.03 -8.54 2.89
N HIS A 454 -29.97 -7.60 2.82
CA HIS A 454 -30.82 -7.23 3.97
C HIS A 454 -31.59 -8.42 4.56
N ASP A 455 -32.07 -9.34 3.72
CA ASP A 455 -32.73 -10.58 4.14
C ASP A 455 -31.76 -11.66 4.66
N GLY A 456 -30.45 -11.49 4.44
CA GLY A 456 -29.39 -12.42 4.81
C GLY A 456 -29.33 -13.69 3.99
N SER A 457 -30.02 -13.75 2.84
CA SER A 457 -30.01 -14.93 1.97
C SER A 457 -28.78 -14.99 1.07
N ARG A 458 -28.11 -13.86 0.84
CA ARG A 458 -27.00 -13.71 -0.10
C ARG A 458 -25.87 -12.86 0.46
N ILE A 459 -24.69 -13.04 -0.13
CA ILE A 459 -23.49 -12.23 0.12
C ILE A 459 -23.01 -11.66 -1.20
N VAL A 460 -22.78 -10.35 -1.28
CA VAL A 460 -22.03 -9.72 -2.37
C VAL A 460 -20.58 -9.58 -1.93
N ALA A 461 -19.61 -9.86 -2.81
CA ALA A 461 -18.20 -9.61 -2.53
C ALA A 461 -17.45 -9.19 -3.80
N ALA A 462 -16.35 -8.47 -3.63
CA ALA A 462 -15.38 -8.24 -4.68
C ALA A 462 -14.46 -9.47 -4.79
N ARG A 463 -14.29 -9.99 -6.01
CA ARG A 463 -13.38 -11.08 -6.32
C ARG A 463 -12.43 -10.63 -7.41
N ARG A 464 -11.13 -10.64 -7.11
CA ARG A 464 -10.08 -10.44 -8.11
C ARG A 464 -9.48 -11.79 -8.46
N VAL A 465 -9.32 -12.06 -9.75
CA VAL A 465 -8.65 -13.26 -10.25
C VAL A 465 -7.47 -12.86 -11.11
N ARG A 466 -6.47 -13.73 -11.17
CA ARG A 466 -5.26 -13.51 -11.97
C ARG A 466 -5.58 -13.08 -13.41
N GLY A 467 -4.78 -12.16 -13.92
CA GLY A 467 -4.97 -11.54 -15.24
C GLY A 467 -5.79 -10.24 -15.18
N GLY A 468 -5.87 -9.65 -13.99
CA GLY A 468 -6.43 -8.31 -13.78
C GLY A 468 -7.95 -8.26 -13.82
N VAL A 469 -8.63 -9.40 -13.70
CA VAL A 469 -10.09 -9.42 -13.75
C VAL A 469 -10.65 -9.21 -12.35
N SER A 470 -11.40 -8.13 -12.18
CA SER A 470 -12.16 -7.86 -10.95
C SER A 470 -13.65 -8.01 -11.23
N ASP A 471 -14.32 -8.85 -10.44
CA ASP A 471 -15.76 -9.10 -10.52
C ASP A 471 -16.45 -8.72 -9.19
N LEU A 472 -17.71 -8.29 -9.28
CA LEU A 472 -18.63 -8.31 -8.14
C LEU A 472 -19.44 -9.60 -8.20
N VAL A 473 -19.27 -10.48 -7.22
CA VAL A 473 -19.96 -11.77 -7.20
C VAL A 473 -21.04 -11.80 -6.13
N VAL A 474 -22.15 -12.48 -6.45
CA VAL A 474 -23.23 -12.82 -5.53
C VAL A 474 -23.12 -14.28 -5.18
N LEU A 475 -22.97 -14.55 -3.90
CA LEU A 475 -22.95 -15.87 -3.31
C LEU A 475 -24.25 -16.11 -2.54
N ASP A 476 -24.63 -17.37 -2.36
CA ASP A 476 -25.61 -17.74 -1.34
C ASP A 476 -25.00 -17.60 0.06
N ALA A 477 -25.81 -17.77 1.10
CA ALA A 477 -25.36 -17.68 2.49
C ALA A 477 -24.35 -18.79 2.92
N ARG A 478 -24.01 -19.74 2.03
CA ARG A 478 -23.01 -20.81 2.22
C ARG A 478 -21.76 -20.58 1.37
N GLY A 479 -21.71 -19.53 0.55
CA GLY A 479 -20.57 -19.19 -0.31
C GLY A 479 -20.64 -19.77 -1.72
N THR A 480 -21.73 -20.43 -2.11
CA THR A 480 -21.91 -20.93 -3.49
C THR A 480 -22.13 -19.76 -4.43
N LEU A 481 -21.39 -19.71 -5.54
CA LEU A 481 -21.56 -18.67 -6.55
C LEU A 481 -22.94 -18.77 -7.21
N VAL A 482 -23.75 -17.72 -7.06
CA VAL A 482 -25.07 -17.58 -7.69
C VAL A 482 -24.95 -16.81 -9.01
N ARG A 483 -24.16 -15.72 -9.01
CA ARG A 483 -23.97 -14.86 -10.19
C ARG A 483 -22.69 -14.03 -10.06
N ALA A 484 -22.09 -13.69 -11.19
CA ALA A 484 -21.02 -12.70 -11.28
C ALA A 484 -21.47 -11.50 -12.13
N TYR A 485 -21.17 -10.29 -11.66
CA TYR A 485 -21.45 -9.01 -12.31
C TYR A 485 -20.13 -8.28 -12.58
N ALA A 486 -20.13 -7.47 -13.64
CA ALA A 486 -19.04 -6.55 -14.01
C ALA A 486 -17.68 -7.24 -14.11
N ARG A 487 -17.44 -7.95 -15.23
CA ARG A 487 -16.10 -8.43 -15.57
C ARG A 487 -15.33 -7.29 -16.24
N ALA A 488 -14.63 -6.49 -15.45
CA ALA A 488 -13.70 -5.51 -15.98
C ALA A 488 -12.28 -6.05 -15.87
N ARG A 489 -11.47 -5.86 -16.92
CA ARG A 489 -10.03 -5.78 -16.68
C ARG A 489 -9.86 -4.49 -15.87
N GLY A 490 -9.41 -4.67 -14.63
CA GLY A 490 -9.15 -3.61 -13.66
C GLY A 490 -8.42 -2.49 -14.35
#